data_AF-A0A7K0E5E0-F1
#
_entry.id   AF-A0A7K0E5E0-F1
#
_cell.length_a   1.000
_cell.length_b   1.000
_cell.length_c   1.000
_cell.angle_alpha   90.00
_cell.angle_beta   90.00
_cell.angle_gamma   90.00
#
_symmetry.space_group_name_H-M   'P 1'
#
loop_
_entity.id
_entity.type
_entity.pdbx_description
1 polymer ?
#
loop_
_entity_poly.entity_id
_entity_poly.type
_entity_poly.pdbx_seq_one_letter_code
_entity_poly.pdbx_strand_id
1 'polypeptide(L)' 'MLRKELHLDETVVSALEAEAKRQNRSLKNYLEYLAIEQAKKLEVPSKEYTEMMDDMLNKFENNEIEFSSIEDVMARNGL' A
#
# COMPACT_ATOMS: atom_id res chain seq x y z
N MET A 1 -25.86 -10.55 -5.02
CA MET A 1 -25.34 -9.25 -4.53
C MET A 1 -25.43 -9.26 -3.01
N LEU A 2 -24.34 -9.03 -2.30
CA LEU A 2 -24.33 -9.02 -0.83
C LEU A 2 -24.56 -7.58 -0.36
N ARG A 3 -25.63 -7.34 0.41
CA ARG A 3 -25.95 -6.02 0.95
C ARG A 3 -25.45 -5.93 2.39
N LYS A 4 -24.76 -4.85 2.72
CA LYS A 4 -24.33 -4.52 4.08
C LYS A 4 -24.97 -3.20 4.47
N GLU A 5 -25.49 -3.13 5.68
CA GLU A 5 -26.09 -1.93 6.25
C GLU A 5 -25.15 -1.35 7.30
N LEU A 6 -24.92 -0.05 7.22
CA LEU A 6 -24.12 0.70 8.18
C LEU A 6 -25.01 1.76 8.81
N HIS A 7 -25.04 1.79 10.14
CA HIS A 7 -25.70 2.85 10.89
C HIS A 7 -24.64 3.85 11.31
N LEU A 8 -24.71 5.05 10.75
CA LEU A 8 -23.75 6.14 10.95
C LEU A 8 -24.53 7.42 11.26
N ASP A 9 -23.92 8.31 12.02
CA ASP A 9 -24.46 9.63 12.26
C ASP A 9 -24.52 10.45 10.96
N GLU A 10 -25.51 11.34 10.87
CA GLU A 10 -25.77 12.15 9.67
C GLU A 10 -24.58 13.04 9.30
N THR A 11 -23.82 13.52 10.30
CA THR A 11 -22.60 14.30 10.11
C THR A 11 -21.51 13.48 9.43
N VAL A 12 -21.39 12.20 9.80
CA VAL A 12 -20.41 11.27 9.22
C VAL A 12 -20.80 10.94 7.79
N VAL A 13 -22.07 10.63 7.53
CA VAL A 13 -22.56 10.36 6.17
C VAL A 13 -22.30 11.56 5.26
N SER A 14 -22.61 12.78 5.73
CA SER A 14 -22.39 14.01 4.98
C SER A 14 -20.91 14.23 4.62
N ALA A 15 -20.00 13.95 5.55
CA ALA A 15 -18.57 14.05 5.31
C ALA A 15 -18.10 13.02 4.26
N LEU A 16 -18.56 11.77 4.36
CA LEU A 16 -18.23 10.71 3.41
C LEU A 16 -18.74 11.01 2.00
N GLU A 17 -19.94 11.57 1.88
CA GLU A 17 -20.50 11.98 0.58
C GLU A 17 -19.73 13.14 -0.05
N ALA A 18 -19.32 14.12 0.75
CA ALA A 18 -18.51 15.25 0.26
C ALA A 18 -17.17 14.76 -0.29
N GLU A 19 -16.52 13.82 0.42
CA GLU A 19 -15.25 13.24 -0.03
C GLU A 19 -15.41 12.34 -1.26
N ALA A 20 -16.48 11.54 -1.33
CA ALA A 20 -16.81 10.75 -2.51
C ALA A 20 -17.01 11.65 -3.74
N LYS A 21 -17.74 12.77 -3.59
CA LYS A 21 -17.93 13.77 -4.65
C LYS A 21 -16.61 14.43 -5.07
N ARG A 22 -15.74 14.79 -4.12
CA ARG A 22 -14.40 15.36 -4.42
C ARG A 22 -13.57 14.42 -5.29
N GLN A 23 -13.71 13.11 -5.12
CA GLN A 23 -13.02 12.09 -5.91
C GLN A 23 -13.79 11.66 -7.17
N ASN A 24 -14.90 12.33 -7.48
CA ASN A 24 -15.80 12.02 -8.59
C ASN A 24 -16.32 10.57 -8.58
N ARG A 25 -16.67 10.07 -7.39
CA ARG A 25 -17.13 8.70 -7.13
C ARG A 25 -18.49 8.70 -6.41
N SER A 26 -19.26 7.63 -6.59
CA SER A 26 -20.44 7.39 -5.73
C SER A 26 -19.99 6.99 -4.32
N LEU A 27 -20.83 7.27 -3.31
CA LEU A 27 -20.55 6.88 -1.92
C LEU A 27 -20.28 5.38 -1.79
N LYS A 28 -21.03 4.55 -2.51
CA LYS A 28 -20.82 3.09 -2.56
C LYS A 28 -19.39 2.75 -3.00
N ASN A 29 -18.97 3.27 -4.15
CA ASN A 29 -17.66 2.94 -4.72
C ASN A 29 -16.52 3.50 -3.85
N TYR A 30 -16.75 4.65 -3.22
CA TYR A 30 -15.82 5.24 -2.28
C TYR A 30 -15.62 4.36 -1.04
N LEU A 31 -16.70 3.83 -0.45
CA LEU A 31 -16.62 2.92 0.70
C LEU A 31 -15.98 1.58 0.34
N GLU A 32 -16.29 1.01 -0.82
CA GLU A 32 -15.63 -0.21 -1.31
C GLU A 32 -14.12 0.01 -1.50
N TYR A 33 -13.72 1.14 -2.09
CA TYR A 33 -12.33 1.52 -2.22
C TYR A 33 -11.64 1.66 -0.86
N LEU A 34 -12.25 2.39 0.08
CA LEU A 34 -11.70 2.55 1.43
C LEU A 34 -11.50 1.22 2.14
N ALA A 35 -12.51 0.34 2.11
CA ALA A 35 -12.42 -0.96 2.77
C ALA A 35 -11.26 -1.80 2.21
N ILE A 36 -11.08 -1.80 0.89
CA ILE A 36 -9.99 -2.51 0.23
C ILE A 36 -8.63 -1.90 0.61
N GLU A 37 -8.51 -0.58 0.56
CA GLU A 37 -7.24 0.09 0.89
C GLU A 37 -6.83 -0.12 2.34
N GLN A 38 -7.78 -0.12 3.28
CA GLN A 38 -7.47 -0.44 4.67
C GLN A 38 -7.09 -1.92 4.85
N ALA A 39 -7.72 -2.84 4.11
CA ALA A 39 -7.33 -4.24 4.13
C ALA A 39 -5.91 -4.45 3.60
N LYS A 40 -5.54 -3.81 2.49
CA LYS A 40 -4.20 -3.89 1.89
C LYS A 40 -3.09 -3.39 2.82
N LYS A 41 -3.35 -2.36 3.65
CA LYS A 41 -2.36 -1.89 4.63
C LYS A 41 -2.05 -2.91 5.72
N LEU A 42 -2.99 -3.82 5.98
CA LEU A 42 -2.83 -4.91 6.94
C LEU A 42 -2.34 -6.19 6.26
N GLU A 43 -2.26 -6.19 4.93
CA GLU A 43 -1.75 -7.32 4.19
C GLU A 43 -0.25 -7.46 4.51
N VAL A 44 0.10 -8.62 5.06
CA VAL A 44 1.50 -8.98 5.27
C VAL A 44 2.19 -8.93 3.91
N PRO A 45 3.43 -8.42 3.81
CA PRO A 45 4.16 -8.47 2.56
C PRO A 45 4.10 -9.87 1.95
N SER A 46 4.12 -9.95 0.62
CA SER A 46 4.00 -11.24 -0.05
C SER A 46 5.07 -12.21 0.46
N LYS A 47 4.80 -13.51 0.40
CA LYS A 47 5.76 -14.52 0.84
C LYS A 47 7.07 -14.37 0.07
N GLU A 48 6.99 -14.10 -1.23
CA GLU A 48 8.14 -13.87 -2.11
C GLU A 48 8.95 -12.63 -1.69
N TYR A 49 8.27 -11.53 -1.33
CA TYR A 49 8.95 -10.34 -0.83
C TYR A 49 9.63 -10.61 0.52
N THR A 50 8.96 -11.36 1.40
CA THR A 50 9.51 -11.73 2.71
C THR A 50 10.75 -12.61 2.53
N GLU A 51 10.69 -13.64 1.69
CA GLU A 51 11.83 -14.51 1.37
C GLU A 51 13.01 -13.75 0.74
N MET A 52 12.72 -12.79 -0.15
CA MET A 52 13.75 -11.93 -0.75
C MET A 52 14.43 -11.06 0.32
N MET A 53 13.66 -10.48 1.25
CA MET A 53 14.21 -9.66 2.33
C MET A 53 15.00 -10.49 3.32
N ASP A 54 14.53 -11.68 3.68
CA ASP A 54 15.25 -12.61 4.56
C ASP A 54 16.60 -13.02 3.93
N ASP A 55 16.63 -13.36 2.63
CA ASP A 55 17.88 -13.64 1.91
C ASP A 55 18.82 -12.44 1.88
N MET A 56 18.30 -11.23 1.63
CA MET A 56 19.10 -10.00 1.67
C MET A 56 19.71 -9.77 3.05
N LEU A 57 18.93 -9.92 4.13
CA LEU A 57 19.42 -9.75 5.50
C LEU A 57 20.48 -10.79 5.85
N ASN A 58 20.28 -12.06 5.47
CA ASN A 58 21.29 -13.11 5.67
C ASN A 58 22.61 -12.77 4.95
N LYS A 59 22.55 -12.30 3.70
CA LYS A 59 23.74 -11.86 2.95
C LYS A 59 24.41 -10.67 3.62
N PHE A 60 23.64 -9.74 4.18
CA PHE A 60 24.18 -8.59 4.91
C PHE A 60 24.94 -9.06 6.16
N GLU A 61 24.36 -9.95 6.97
CA GLU A 61 24.98 -10.48 8.18
C GLU A 61 26.25 -11.28 7.88
N ASN A 62 26.27 -11.99 6.75
CA ASN A 62 27.43 -12.76 6.31
C ASN A 62 28.51 -11.93 5.58
N ASN A 63 28.35 -10.60 5.49
CA ASN A 63 29.23 -9.70 4.73
C ASN A 63 29.35 -10.06 3.23
N GLU A 64 28.27 -10.57 2.64
CA GLU A 64 28.17 -10.95 1.23
C GLU A 64 27.56 -9.84 0.35
N ILE A 65 27.25 -8.67 0.94
CA ILE A 65 26.73 -7.51 0.21
C ILE A 65 27.86 -6.53 -0.09
N GLU A 66 28.08 -6.28 -1.38
CA GLU A 66 28.94 -5.20 -1.85
C GLU A 66 28.14 -3.89 -2.00
N PHE A 67 28.61 -2.84 -1.34
CA PHE A 67 28.04 -1.50 -1.46
C PHE A 67 28.83 -0.69 -2.48
N SER A 68 28.12 0.05 -3.35
CA SER A 68 28.72 0.99 -4.30
C SER A 68 28.22 2.40 -4.01
N SER A 69 29.03 3.41 -4.36
CA SER A 69 28.59 4.81 -4.27
C SER A 69 27.45 5.08 -5.26
N ILE A 70 26.64 6.11 -4.99
CA ILE A 70 25.54 6.46 -5.90
C ILE A 70 26.08 6.92 -7.26
N GLU A 71 27.23 7.58 -7.26
CA GLU A 71 27.94 8.01 -8.46
C GLU A 71 28.35 6.81 -9.33
N ASP A 72 28.88 5.75 -8.72
CA ASP A 72 29.25 4.52 -9.45
C ASP A 72 28.02 3.80 -10.03
N VAL A 73 26.91 3.80 -9.28
CA VAL A 73 25.66 3.20 -9.75
C VAL A 73 25.09 3.99 -10.93
N MET A 74 25.08 5.32 -10.86
CA MET A 74 24.62 6.18 -11.97
C MET A 74 25.48 5.98 -13.22
N ALA A 75 26.81 5.98 -13.06
CA ALA A 75 27.75 5.76 -14.16
C ALA A 75 27.57 4.39 -14.84
N ARG A 76 27.34 3.31 -14.06
CA ARG A 76 27.07 1.96 -14.60
C ARG A 76 25.76 1.86 -15.38
N ASN A 77 24.75 2.64 -15.00
CA ASN A 77 23.42 2.59 -15.59
C ASN A 77 23.20 3.67 -16.68
N GLY A 78 24.20 4.49 -16.99
CA GLY A 78 24.13 5.51 -18.02
C GLY A 78 23.19 6.68 -17.66
N LEU A 79 23.07 6.99 -16.37
CA LEU A 79 22.26 8.07 -15.81
C LEU A 79 23.11 9.30 -15.45
#